data_AF-A0A3C0L807-F1
#
_entry.id   AF-A0A3C0L807-F1
#
_cell.length_a   1.000
_cell.length_b   1.000
_cell.length_c   1.000
_cell.angle_alpha   90.00
_cell.angle_beta   90.00
_cell.angle_gamma   90.00
#
_symmetry.space_group_name_H-M   'P 1'
#
loop_
_entity.id
_entity.type
_entity.pdbx_description
1 polymer ?
#
loop_
_entity_poly.entity_id
_entity_poly.type
_entity_poly.pdbx_seq_one_letter_code
_entity_poly.pdbx_strand_id
1 'polypeptide(L)'
;MKLSKEDVDLFYRLYYPLLVYVNKKFEIIKGIDSPEDFKKFSIGEISKLRDRLYKHPELINSFVAENPLNFSTNELKIIGSWKEFVKGRFLIFRYLKNYTVFLDTDESPKAYGVLALNTAFEEMVGSYLPVMVEAVLLPFSGKIVYDGILFPYSMTFGGGIRRSFNDAYQEAKSRFGIITSLPFSTEKVEQSDAAKLRFYLRSKRNREMYWEEIEELINKDPNFLTLYHQEMGKIYARTYGKRLREIGLTNAWFAILEGITIASGATKDEVERILQYILPTKKRKFVYIFRLKEK
;
A
#
# COMPACT_ATOMS: atom_id res chain seq x y z
N MET A 1 16.86 5.85 -3.71
CA MET A 1 16.71 6.46 -2.36
C MET A 1 17.22 5.47 -1.35
N LYS A 2 18.08 5.94 -0.44
CA LYS A 2 18.83 5.08 0.46
C LYS A 2 19.11 5.80 1.78
N LEU A 3 19.50 5.03 2.80
CA LEU A 3 19.94 5.57 4.08
C LEU A 3 21.21 6.44 3.93
N SER A 4 21.47 7.26 4.94
CA SER A 4 22.77 7.95 5.05
C SER A 4 23.87 6.93 5.35
N LYS A 5 25.13 7.30 5.12
CA LYS A 5 26.26 6.40 5.37
C LYS A 5 26.32 5.98 6.84
N GLU A 6 26.07 6.92 7.75
CA GLU A 6 26.07 6.69 9.20
C GLU A 6 24.97 5.71 9.62
N ASP A 7 23.77 5.85 9.05
CA ASP A 7 22.64 4.94 9.27
C ASP A 7 22.95 3.53 8.74
N VAL A 8 23.64 3.41 7.59
CA VAL A 8 24.05 2.10 7.05
C VAL A 8 25.14 1.44 7.90
N ASP A 9 26.15 2.20 8.31
CA ASP A 9 27.23 1.69 9.17
C ASP A 9 26.65 1.23 10.52
N LEU A 10 25.71 1.98 11.08
CA LEU A 10 24.96 1.59 12.27
C LEU A 10 24.17 0.28 12.03
N PHE A 11 23.44 0.18 10.92
CA PHE A 11 22.67 -1.03 10.60
C PHE A 11 23.56 -2.28 10.58
N TYR A 12 24.66 -2.27 9.85
CA TYR A 12 25.54 -3.45 9.75
C TYR A 12 26.29 -3.75 11.04
N ARG A 13 26.66 -2.72 11.82
CA ARG A 13 27.26 -2.89 13.16
C ARG A 13 26.33 -3.62 14.12
N LEU A 14 25.01 -3.50 13.95
CA LEU A 14 24.02 -4.20 14.77
C LEU A 14 23.62 -5.56 14.17
N TYR A 15 23.47 -5.64 12.85
CA TYR A 15 22.91 -6.81 12.18
C TYR A 15 23.89 -7.98 12.09
N TYR A 16 25.16 -7.72 11.77
CA TYR A 16 26.15 -8.78 11.62
C TYR A 16 26.46 -9.50 12.93
N PRO A 17 26.65 -8.83 14.07
CA PRO A 17 26.78 -9.53 15.35
C PRO A 17 25.60 -10.42 15.71
N LEU A 18 24.37 -10.01 15.37
CA LEU A 18 23.19 -10.84 15.57
C LEU A 18 23.25 -12.13 14.72
N LEU A 19 23.70 -12.04 13.46
CA LEU A 19 23.89 -13.23 12.62
C LEU A 19 25.02 -14.13 13.12
N VAL A 20 26.12 -13.57 13.63
CA VAL A 20 27.20 -14.35 14.28
C VAL A 20 26.67 -15.06 15.51
N TYR A 21 25.85 -14.40 16.31
CA TYR A 21 25.20 -15.00 17.47
C TYR A 21 24.30 -16.18 17.09
N VAL A 22 23.52 -16.05 16.03
CA VAL A 22 22.73 -17.16 15.47
C VAL A 22 23.64 -18.29 15.03
N ASN A 23 24.76 -17.99 14.36
CA ASN A 23 25.72 -19.02 13.95
C ASN A 23 26.32 -19.75 15.16
N LYS A 24 26.68 -19.05 16.23
CA LYS A 24 27.23 -19.65 17.47
C LYS A 24 26.25 -20.58 18.18
N LYS A 25 24.95 -20.28 18.14
CA LYS A 25 23.93 -21.13 18.79
C LYS A 25 23.58 -22.37 17.99
N PHE A 26 23.75 -22.36 16.65
CA PHE A 26 23.28 -23.44 15.77
C PHE A 26 24.35 -24.08 14.88
N GLU A 27 25.58 -23.57 14.91
CA GLU A 27 26.74 -24.06 14.15
C GLU A 27 26.46 -24.27 12.65
N ILE A 28 25.75 -23.32 12.03
CA ILE A 28 25.22 -23.48 10.67
C ILE A 28 26.33 -23.41 9.62
N ILE A 29 27.29 -22.49 9.80
CA ILE A 29 28.39 -22.25 8.87
C ILE A 29 29.69 -22.27 9.66
N LYS A 30 30.61 -23.15 9.24
CA LYS A 30 31.96 -23.21 9.83
C LYS A 30 32.79 -22.00 9.40
N GLY A 31 33.52 -21.39 10.31
CA GLY A 31 34.44 -20.27 10.04
C GLY A 31 33.81 -18.88 10.06
N ILE A 32 32.62 -18.73 10.65
CA ILE A 32 32.03 -17.41 10.98
C ILE A 32 32.06 -17.25 12.49
N ASP A 33 33.07 -16.52 12.97
CA ASP A 33 33.27 -16.23 14.39
C ASP A 33 33.10 -14.74 14.70
N SER A 34 33.30 -13.88 13.69
CA SER A 34 33.11 -12.42 13.78
C SER A 34 32.40 -11.83 12.55
N PRO A 35 31.86 -10.59 12.64
CA PRO A 35 31.24 -9.89 11.52
C PRO A 35 32.12 -9.76 10.26
N GLU A 36 33.44 -9.66 10.43
CA GLU A 36 34.40 -9.51 9.34
C GLU A 36 34.46 -10.75 8.44
N ASP A 37 34.15 -11.92 8.99
CA ASP A 37 34.17 -13.18 8.26
C ASP A 37 33.10 -13.23 7.16
N PHE A 38 31.99 -12.49 7.28
CA PHE A 38 30.91 -12.49 6.27
C PHE A 38 31.39 -12.13 4.87
N LYS A 39 32.47 -11.34 4.74
CA LYS A 39 33.06 -11.00 3.43
C LYS A 39 33.58 -12.21 2.66
N LYS A 40 33.84 -13.33 3.35
CA LYS A 40 34.36 -14.58 2.77
C LYS A 40 33.25 -15.49 2.23
N PHE A 41 31.99 -15.19 2.55
CA PHE A 41 30.84 -16.05 2.24
C PHE A 41 29.91 -15.39 1.23
N SER A 42 29.25 -16.22 0.43
CA SER A 42 28.25 -15.77 -0.53
C SER A 42 26.94 -15.37 0.17
N ILE A 43 26.14 -14.51 -0.49
CA ILE A 43 24.80 -14.14 0.00
C ILE A 43 23.91 -15.37 0.24
N GLY A 44 24.03 -16.39 -0.63
CA GLY A 44 23.26 -17.64 -0.49
C GLY A 44 23.63 -18.43 0.77
N GLU A 45 24.91 -18.41 1.18
CA GLU A 45 25.35 -19.03 2.43
C GLU A 45 24.86 -18.23 3.63
N ILE A 46 25.07 -16.90 3.64
CA ILE A 46 24.60 -16.01 4.72
C ILE A 46 23.08 -16.10 4.89
N SER A 47 22.33 -16.34 3.80
CA SER A 47 20.88 -16.54 3.84
C SER A 47 20.46 -17.70 4.74
N LYS A 48 21.30 -18.71 4.97
CA LYS A 48 20.98 -19.81 5.90
C LYS A 48 20.89 -19.33 7.35
N LEU A 49 21.77 -18.42 7.75
CA LEU A 49 21.74 -17.78 9.07
C LEU A 49 20.51 -16.88 9.21
N ARG A 50 20.28 -16.05 8.19
CA ARG A 50 19.10 -15.19 8.05
C ARG A 50 17.80 -15.99 8.19
N ASP A 51 17.68 -17.11 7.48
CA ASP A 51 16.49 -17.95 7.53
C ASP A 51 16.31 -18.60 8.90
N ARG A 52 17.39 -18.96 9.59
CA ARG A 52 17.32 -19.44 10.97
C ARG A 52 16.84 -18.35 11.92
N LEU A 53 17.39 -17.14 11.81
CA LEU A 53 17.01 -15.99 12.64
C LEU A 53 15.51 -15.71 12.56
N TYR A 54 14.95 -15.60 11.36
CA TYR A 54 13.54 -15.27 11.20
C TYR A 54 12.58 -16.45 11.44
N LYS A 55 13.08 -17.69 11.49
CA LYS A 55 12.31 -18.85 11.98
C LYS A 55 12.25 -18.93 13.51
N HIS A 56 13.20 -18.29 14.19
CA HIS A 56 13.38 -18.30 15.65
C HIS A 56 13.56 -16.86 16.16
N PRO A 57 12.55 -15.97 16.00
CA PRO A 57 12.69 -14.55 16.33
C PRO A 57 12.94 -14.28 17.82
N GLU A 58 12.67 -15.23 18.71
CA GLU A 58 13.04 -15.18 20.12
C GLU A 58 14.56 -15.03 20.32
N LEU A 59 15.39 -15.44 19.35
CA LEU A 59 16.83 -15.21 19.37
C LEU A 59 17.20 -13.73 19.41
N ILE A 60 16.37 -12.86 18.84
CA ILE A 60 16.55 -11.40 18.91
C ILE A 60 16.43 -10.94 20.36
N ASN A 61 15.42 -11.43 21.09
CA ASN A 61 15.24 -11.11 22.50
C ASN A 61 16.40 -11.65 23.35
N SER A 62 16.83 -12.90 23.10
CA SER A 62 17.97 -13.49 23.79
C SER A 62 19.26 -12.70 23.55
N PHE A 63 19.52 -12.28 22.30
CA PHE A 63 20.69 -11.46 21.98
C PHE A 63 20.66 -10.10 22.67
N VAL A 64 19.49 -9.45 22.72
CA VAL A 64 19.31 -8.17 23.41
C VAL A 64 19.49 -8.32 24.92
N ALA A 65 19.01 -9.41 25.51
CA ALA A 65 19.14 -9.68 26.94
C ALA A 65 20.58 -10.06 27.35
N GLU A 66 21.25 -10.89 26.56
CA GLU A 66 22.65 -11.28 26.80
C GLU A 66 23.62 -10.12 26.55
N ASN A 67 23.28 -9.20 25.64
CA ASN A 67 24.08 -8.04 25.22
C ASN A 67 25.59 -8.33 25.11
N PRO A 68 26.02 -9.33 24.30
CA PRO A 68 27.38 -9.86 24.33
C PRO A 68 28.46 -8.85 23.91
N LEU A 69 28.07 -7.75 23.27
CA LEU A 69 28.97 -6.70 22.77
C LEU A 69 28.80 -5.36 23.50
N ASN A 70 28.07 -5.33 24.62
CA ASN A 70 27.83 -4.10 25.40
C ASN A 70 27.26 -2.94 24.58
N PHE A 71 26.29 -3.22 23.71
CA PHE A 71 25.54 -2.19 23.00
C PHE A 71 24.80 -1.28 23.98
N SER A 72 24.66 -0.01 23.58
CA SER A 72 23.86 0.98 24.27
C SER A 72 22.37 0.65 24.24
N THR A 73 21.60 1.24 25.15
CA THR A 73 20.15 1.06 25.23
C THR A 73 19.44 1.42 23.92
N ASN A 74 19.91 2.44 23.21
CA ASN A 74 19.33 2.86 21.93
C ASN A 74 19.58 1.82 20.82
N GLU A 75 20.78 1.26 20.77
CA GLU A 75 21.15 0.21 19.80
C GLU A 75 20.38 -1.09 20.07
N LEU A 76 20.29 -1.49 21.34
CA LEU A 76 19.49 -2.64 21.76
C LEU A 76 18.01 -2.46 21.43
N LYS A 77 17.48 -1.22 21.53
CA LYS A 77 16.10 -0.91 21.13
C LYS A 77 15.90 -1.07 19.62
N ILE A 78 16.88 -0.70 18.80
CA ILE A 78 16.84 -0.93 17.34
C ILE A 78 16.80 -2.44 17.08
N ILE A 79 17.75 -3.21 17.64
CA ILE A 79 17.81 -4.66 17.43
C ILE A 79 16.52 -5.33 17.91
N GLY A 80 16.04 -4.98 19.10
CA GLY A 80 14.81 -5.53 19.67
C GLY A 80 13.56 -5.21 18.85
N SER A 81 13.57 -4.12 18.07
CA SER A 81 12.46 -3.79 17.16
C SER A 81 12.39 -4.73 15.96
N TRP A 82 13.49 -5.38 15.56
CA TRP A 82 13.53 -6.28 14.40
C TRP A 82 12.70 -7.55 14.55
N LYS A 83 12.17 -7.85 15.74
CA LYS A 83 11.15 -8.89 15.91
C LYS A 83 9.83 -8.57 15.21
N GLU A 84 9.58 -7.28 14.94
CA GLU A 84 8.41 -6.78 14.21
C GLU A 84 8.64 -6.82 12.68
N PHE A 85 9.50 -7.72 12.21
CA PHE A 85 9.83 -7.86 10.80
C PHE A 85 8.62 -8.31 9.98
N VAL A 86 8.65 -7.98 8.69
CA VAL A 86 7.71 -8.53 7.71
C VAL A 86 8.51 -9.29 6.67
N LYS A 87 8.44 -10.62 6.70
CA LYS A 87 9.04 -11.50 5.69
C LYS A 87 7.98 -11.89 4.67
N GLY A 88 8.31 -11.78 3.39
CA GLY A 88 7.37 -12.19 2.35
C GLY A 88 7.90 -11.97 0.94
N ARG A 89 6.99 -12.19 0.00
CA ARG A 89 7.18 -11.82 -1.41
C ARG A 89 6.54 -10.46 -1.63
N PHE A 90 7.26 -9.60 -2.33
CA PHE A 90 6.81 -8.24 -2.62
C PHE A 90 7.01 -7.94 -4.09
N LEU A 91 6.16 -7.11 -4.64
CA LEU A 91 6.44 -6.41 -5.88
C LEU A 91 7.15 -5.10 -5.56
N ILE A 92 8.36 -4.92 -6.04
CA ILE A 92 8.93 -3.58 -6.22
C ILE A 92 8.06 -2.90 -7.28
N PHE A 93 7.14 -2.06 -6.83
CA PHE A 93 6.05 -1.55 -7.66
C PHE A 93 6.35 -0.15 -8.20
N ARG A 94 7.06 0.68 -7.42
CA ARG A 94 7.39 2.06 -7.82
C ARG A 94 8.59 2.63 -7.05
N TYR A 95 9.44 3.37 -7.75
CA TYR A 95 10.43 4.26 -7.13
C TYR A 95 9.80 5.66 -6.92
N LEU A 96 9.78 6.17 -5.68
CA LEU A 96 9.31 7.52 -5.34
C LEU A 96 10.48 8.43 -4.95
N LYS A 97 10.24 9.66 -4.47
CA LYS A 97 11.36 10.53 -4.04
C LYS A 97 11.99 10.11 -2.71
N ASN A 98 11.19 9.55 -1.80
CA ASN A 98 11.60 9.31 -0.40
C ASN A 98 11.81 7.82 -0.08
N TYR A 99 11.16 6.90 -0.80
CA TYR A 99 11.22 5.45 -0.54
C TYR A 99 10.74 4.66 -1.76
N THR A 100 11.13 3.38 -1.85
CA THR A 100 10.65 2.47 -2.88
C THR A 100 9.43 1.72 -2.35
N VAL A 101 8.39 1.60 -3.18
CA VAL A 101 7.16 0.91 -2.79
C VAL A 101 7.35 -0.59 -2.99
N PHE A 102 7.31 -1.33 -1.89
CA PHE A 102 7.19 -2.78 -1.85
C PHE A 102 5.72 -3.10 -1.62
N LEU A 103 5.07 -3.68 -2.63
CA LEU A 103 3.66 -4.04 -2.58
C LEU A 103 3.53 -5.52 -2.25
N ASP A 104 2.89 -5.79 -1.13
CA ASP A 104 2.34 -7.09 -0.78
C ASP A 104 0.95 -7.19 -1.44
N THR A 105 0.75 -8.21 -2.28
CA THR A 105 -0.47 -8.42 -3.07
C THR A 105 -1.33 -9.57 -2.54
N ASP A 106 -1.08 -10.04 -1.32
CA ASP A 106 -1.93 -11.04 -0.68
C ASP A 106 -3.34 -10.47 -0.38
N GLU A 107 -4.23 -11.27 0.24
CA GLU A 107 -5.67 -10.98 0.38
C GLU A 107 -6.02 -9.59 0.91
N SER A 108 -5.17 -9.00 1.76
CA SER A 108 -5.28 -7.61 2.20
C SER A 108 -4.04 -6.82 1.77
N PRO A 109 -4.03 -6.26 0.55
CA PRO A 109 -2.84 -5.63 -0.01
C PRO A 109 -2.26 -4.53 0.88
N LYS A 110 -0.94 -4.51 1.00
CA LYS A 110 -0.19 -3.52 1.79
C LYS A 110 0.95 -2.94 0.97
N ALA A 111 1.13 -1.63 1.05
CA ALA A 111 2.19 -0.93 0.36
C ALA A 111 3.18 -0.36 1.38
N TYR A 112 4.39 -0.91 1.40
CA TYR A 112 5.46 -0.49 2.30
C TYR A 112 6.40 0.48 1.59
N GLY A 113 6.72 1.60 2.24
CA GLY A 113 7.76 2.52 1.81
C GLY A 113 9.10 2.09 2.40
N VAL A 114 9.94 1.46 1.58
CA VAL A 114 11.21 0.85 1.99
C VAL A 114 12.39 1.67 1.50
N LEU A 115 13.36 1.89 2.38
CA LEU A 115 14.65 2.49 2.06
C LEU A 115 15.69 1.41 1.80
N ALA A 116 16.51 1.65 0.78
CA ALA A 116 17.67 0.80 0.51
C ALA A 116 18.82 1.14 1.50
N LEU A 117 19.74 0.20 1.66
CA LEU A 117 20.95 0.37 2.47
C LEU A 117 22.03 1.09 1.64
N ASN A 118 23.05 0.39 1.16
CA ASN A 118 24.17 1.01 0.42
C ASN A 118 23.85 1.36 -1.04
N THR A 119 23.19 0.44 -1.73
CA THR A 119 22.89 0.51 -3.18
C THR A 119 21.41 0.79 -3.35
N ALA A 120 21.00 1.63 -4.32
CA ALA A 120 19.58 1.87 -4.54
C ALA A 120 18.91 0.61 -5.12
N PHE A 121 17.63 0.38 -4.82
CA PHE A 121 16.90 -0.77 -5.39
C PHE A 121 16.86 -0.74 -6.93
N GLU A 122 16.75 0.44 -7.55
CA GLU A 122 16.81 0.59 -9.01
C GLU A 122 18.14 0.11 -9.60
N GLU A 123 19.25 0.28 -8.89
CA GLU A 123 20.56 -0.24 -9.30
C GLU A 123 20.64 -1.76 -9.11
N MET A 124 19.93 -2.33 -8.13
CA MET A 124 19.94 -3.77 -7.85
C MET A 124 19.05 -4.59 -8.79
N VAL A 125 17.83 -4.11 -9.07
CA VAL A 125 16.81 -4.87 -9.83
C VAL A 125 16.44 -4.23 -11.16
N GLY A 126 17.00 -3.06 -11.49
CA GLY A 126 16.76 -2.33 -12.73
C GLY A 126 15.56 -1.38 -12.67
N SER A 127 15.38 -0.64 -13.75
CA SER A 127 14.32 0.37 -13.92
C SER A 127 12.98 -0.20 -14.39
N TYR A 128 12.96 -1.44 -14.87
CA TYR A 128 11.75 -2.07 -15.40
C TYR A 128 10.89 -2.67 -14.29
N LEU A 129 9.77 -2.01 -13.99
CA LEU A 129 8.82 -2.41 -12.95
C LEU A 129 7.53 -3.02 -13.54
N PRO A 130 6.80 -3.85 -12.76
CA PRO A 130 7.14 -4.32 -11.41
C PRO A 130 8.10 -5.53 -11.43
N VAL A 131 8.89 -5.68 -10.36
CA VAL A 131 9.79 -6.84 -10.13
C VAL A 131 9.35 -7.56 -8.87
N MET A 132 9.14 -8.88 -8.94
CA MET A 132 8.86 -9.70 -7.76
C MET A 132 10.16 -10.02 -7.04
N VAL A 133 10.16 -9.86 -5.72
CA VAL A 133 11.31 -10.12 -4.85
C VAL A 133 10.87 -10.83 -3.59
N GLU A 134 11.71 -11.71 -3.06
CA GLU A 134 11.61 -12.14 -1.66
C GLU A 134 12.53 -11.26 -0.80
N ALA A 135 11.99 -10.72 0.28
CA ALA A 135 12.69 -9.80 1.18
C ALA A 135 12.24 -9.98 2.63
N VAL A 136 13.04 -9.43 3.55
CA VAL A 136 12.60 -9.17 4.93
C VAL A 136 12.67 -7.67 5.16
N LEU A 137 11.55 -7.10 5.58
CA LEU A 137 11.43 -5.69 5.93
C LEU A 137 11.62 -5.53 7.44
N LEU A 138 12.49 -4.60 7.84
CA LEU A 138 12.86 -4.35 9.23
C LEU A 138 12.53 -2.92 9.64
N PRO A 139 12.03 -2.69 10.87
CA PRO A 139 12.02 -1.36 11.46
C PRO A 139 13.44 -0.86 11.68
N PHE A 140 13.70 0.40 11.35
CA PHE A 140 14.97 1.05 11.61
C PHE A 140 14.74 2.56 11.84
N SER A 141 14.84 3.00 13.09
CA SER A 141 14.73 4.42 13.48
C SER A 141 13.51 5.15 12.88
N GLY A 142 12.34 4.52 12.97
CA GLY A 142 11.07 5.06 12.44
C GLY A 142 10.89 4.93 10.92
N LYS A 143 11.81 4.26 10.22
CA LYS A 143 11.75 3.94 8.79
C LYS A 143 11.61 2.42 8.61
N ILE A 144 11.33 1.99 7.38
CA ILE A 144 11.43 0.58 6.98
C ILE A 144 12.62 0.42 6.05
N VAL A 145 13.45 -0.58 6.34
CA VAL A 145 14.59 -0.98 5.51
C VAL A 145 14.44 -2.46 5.16
N TYR A 146 15.27 -2.95 4.25
CA TYR A 146 15.44 -4.39 4.07
C TYR A 146 16.68 -4.88 4.83
N ASP A 147 16.79 -6.19 5.05
CA ASP A 147 17.86 -6.80 5.84
C ASP A 147 19.20 -6.95 5.10
N GLY A 148 19.37 -6.31 3.94
CA GLY A 148 20.55 -6.44 3.10
C GLY A 148 20.48 -7.58 2.09
N ILE A 149 19.51 -8.50 2.21
CA ILE A 149 19.36 -9.65 1.32
C ILE A 149 18.04 -9.56 0.55
N LEU A 150 18.14 -9.60 -0.79
CA LEU A 150 17.01 -9.47 -1.70
C LEU A 150 17.13 -10.54 -2.79
N PHE A 151 16.09 -11.36 -2.97
CA PHE A 151 16.06 -12.38 -4.02
C PHE A 151 15.03 -12.03 -5.09
N PRO A 152 15.45 -11.44 -6.23
CA PRO A 152 14.55 -11.16 -7.34
C PRO A 152 14.16 -12.45 -8.08
N TYR A 153 12.93 -12.50 -8.57
CA TYR A 153 12.45 -13.57 -9.43
C TYR A 153 12.62 -13.18 -10.91
N SER A 154 13.18 -14.10 -11.71
CA SER A 154 13.29 -13.96 -13.16
C SER A 154 11.95 -14.24 -13.84
N MET A 155 11.05 -13.27 -13.84
CA MET A 155 9.74 -13.38 -14.50
C MET A 155 9.26 -12.03 -15.05
N THR A 156 8.38 -12.09 -16.05
CA THR A 156 7.72 -10.91 -16.61
C THR A 156 6.21 -10.99 -16.42
N PHE A 157 5.58 -9.83 -16.27
CA PHE A 157 4.14 -9.72 -16.00
C PHE A 157 3.40 -9.19 -17.23
N GLY A 158 2.38 -9.92 -17.68
CA GLY A 158 1.49 -9.48 -18.75
C GLY A 158 0.55 -8.33 -18.32
N GLY A 159 -0.08 -7.67 -19.28
CA GLY A 159 -0.93 -6.49 -19.02
C GLY A 159 -2.16 -6.75 -18.15
N GLY A 160 -2.70 -7.97 -18.15
CA GLY A 160 -3.82 -8.37 -17.27
C GLY A 160 -3.41 -8.32 -15.79
N ILE A 161 -2.38 -9.06 -15.41
CA ILE A 161 -1.93 -9.13 -14.01
C ILE A 161 -1.31 -7.81 -13.54
N ARG A 162 -0.63 -7.05 -14.42
CA ARG A 162 -0.15 -5.69 -14.10
C ARG A 162 -1.29 -4.75 -13.69
N ARG A 163 -2.47 -4.87 -14.32
CA ARG A 163 -3.67 -4.10 -13.91
C ARG A 163 -4.12 -4.51 -12.51
N SER A 164 -4.12 -5.81 -12.20
CA SER A 164 -4.43 -6.29 -10.85
C SER A 164 -3.49 -5.74 -9.78
N PHE A 165 -2.18 -5.70 -10.06
CA PHE A 165 -1.21 -5.10 -9.15
C PHE A 165 -1.44 -3.61 -8.91
N ASN A 166 -1.84 -2.88 -9.96
CA ASN A 166 -2.21 -1.48 -9.78
C ASN A 166 -3.44 -1.33 -8.88
N ASP A 167 -4.45 -2.18 -9.02
CA ASP A 167 -5.64 -2.13 -8.18
C ASP A 167 -5.30 -2.45 -6.73
N ALA A 168 -4.50 -3.49 -6.48
CA ALA A 168 -3.96 -3.83 -5.16
C ALA A 168 -3.16 -2.67 -4.54
N TYR A 169 -2.32 -1.98 -5.33
CA TYR A 169 -1.61 -0.79 -4.87
C TYR A 169 -2.54 0.36 -4.50
N GLN A 170 -3.57 0.63 -5.31
CA GLN A 170 -4.53 1.69 -5.00
C GLN A 170 -5.36 1.33 -3.76
N GLU A 171 -5.73 0.07 -3.60
CA GLU A 171 -6.44 -0.43 -2.43
C GLU A 171 -5.58 -0.26 -1.17
N ALA A 172 -4.35 -0.78 -1.18
CA ALA A 172 -3.41 -0.64 -0.07
C ALA A 172 -3.26 0.83 0.33
N LYS A 173 -3.04 1.70 -0.66
CA LYS A 173 -2.91 3.14 -0.45
C LYS A 173 -4.20 3.78 0.08
N SER A 174 -5.38 3.30 -0.31
CA SER A 174 -6.67 3.80 0.17
C SER A 174 -7.08 3.26 1.53
N ARG A 175 -6.63 2.06 1.90
CA ARG A 175 -6.97 1.46 3.19
C ARG A 175 -6.02 1.91 4.28
N PHE A 176 -4.72 1.90 3.98
CA PHE A 176 -3.65 2.05 4.98
C PHE A 176 -2.66 3.18 4.68
N GLY A 177 -2.85 3.90 3.57
CA GLY A 177 -1.79 4.78 3.06
C GLY A 177 -0.56 3.99 2.63
N ILE A 178 0.60 4.65 2.60
CA ILE A 178 1.88 3.94 2.46
C ILE A 178 2.45 3.73 3.86
N ILE A 179 2.71 2.47 4.22
CA ILE A 179 3.26 2.08 5.51
C ILE A 179 4.76 2.40 5.50
N THR A 180 5.19 3.35 6.31
CA THR A 180 6.60 3.82 6.35
C THR A 180 7.34 3.47 7.64
N SER A 181 6.68 2.78 8.59
CA SER A 181 7.26 2.34 9.86
C SER A 181 6.63 1.03 10.33
N LEU A 182 7.37 0.25 11.12
CA LEU A 182 6.94 -0.99 11.77
C LEU A 182 7.11 -0.88 13.29
N PRO A 183 6.28 -1.58 14.10
CA PRO A 183 5.16 -2.44 13.70
C PRO A 183 4.00 -1.65 13.12
N PHE A 184 3.34 -2.22 12.11
CA PHE A 184 2.13 -1.66 11.53
C PHE A 184 0.89 -2.28 12.20
N SER A 185 0.00 -1.44 12.73
CA SER A 185 -1.31 -1.88 13.25
C SER A 185 -2.44 -1.26 12.41
N THR A 186 -3.36 -2.09 11.94
CA THR A 186 -4.52 -1.69 11.13
C THR A 186 -5.43 -0.70 11.87
N GLU A 187 -5.54 -0.80 13.19
CA GLU A 187 -6.36 0.10 14.04
C GLU A 187 -5.94 1.58 13.95
N LYS A 188 -4.69 1.88 13.59
CA LYS A 188 -4.15 3.26 13.59
C LYS A 188 -4.34 4.01 12.29
N VAL A 189 -4.71 3.34 11.19
CA VAL A 189 -4.70 3.94 9.85
C VAL A 189 -5.94 3.61 9.03
N GLU A 190 -7.10 3.34 9.66
CA GLU A 190 -8.34 3.34 8.89
C GLU A 190 -8.58 4.73 8.32
N GLN A 191 -8.36 4.90 7.01
CA GLN A 191 -8.92 6.04 6.31
C GLN A 191 -10.42 6.07 6.56
N SER A 192 -11.00 7.26 6.73
CA SER A 192 -12.43 7.42 6.97
C SER A 192 -13.23 6.56 5.99
N ASP A 193 -14.26 5.86 6.46
CA ASP A 193 -15.12 5.01 5.62
C ASP A 193 -15.63 5.71 4.34
N ALA A 194 -15.79 7.04 4.37
CA ALA A 194 -16.09 7.86 3.20
C ALA A 194 -15.01 7.79 2.09
N ALA A 195 -13.74 7.76 2.47
CA ALA A 195 -12.61 7.66 1.55
C ALA A 195 -12.54 6.27 0.91
N LYS A 196 -12.74 5.21 1.71
CA LYS A 196 -12.86 3.83 1.22
C LYS A 196 -13.99 3.71 0.20
N LEU A 197 -15.18 4.21 0.53
CA LEU A 197 -16.33 4.17 -0.37
C LEU A 197 -16.05 4.90 -1.69
N ARG A 198 -15.45 6.09 -1.66
CA ARG A 198 -15.04 6.82 -2.88
C ARG A 198 -14.07 6.03 -3.74
N PHE A 199 -13.14 5.30 -3.12
CA PHE A 199 -12.20 4.44 -3.83
C PHE A 199 -12.90 3.25 -4.50
N TYR A 200 -13.76 2.55 -3.78
CA TYR A 200 -14.52 1.41 -4.30
C TYR A 200 -15.42 1.82 -5.47
N LEU A 201 -16.02 3.02 -5.42
CA LEU A 201 -16.90 3.51 -6.48
C LEU A 201 -16.19 4.07 -7.71
N ARG A 202 -14.86 4.24 -7.67
CA ARG A 202 -14.09 4.97 -8.69
C ARG A 202 -14.18 4.38 -10.10
N SER A 203 -14.26 3.05 -10.22
CA SER A 203 -14.23 2.34 -11.50
C SER A 203 -15.27 1.21 -11.51
N LYS A 204 -15.69 0.77 -12.71
CA LYS A 204 -16.63 -0.37 -12.83
C LYS A 204 -16.06 -1.63 -12.17
N ARG A 205 -14.79 -1.91 -12.44
CA ARG A 205 -14.08 -3.05 -11.86
C ARG A 205 -13.98 -2.98 -10.34
N ASN A 206 -13.66 -1.80 -9.79
CA ASN A 206 -13.60 -1.65 -8.32
C ASN A 206 -14.97 -1.93 -7.70
N ARG A 207 -16.05 -1.46 -8.31
CA ARG A 207 -17.40 -1.75 -7.82
C ARG A 207 -17.77 -3.22 -7.87
N GLU A 208 -17.30 -3.93 -8.88
CA GLU A 208 -17.49 -5.38 -9.00
C GLU A 208 -16.62 -6.14 -7.98
N MET A 209 -15.40 -5.67 -7.72
CA MET A 209 -14.46 -6.30 -6.80
C MET A 209 -14.84 -6.10 -5.33
N TYR A 210 -15.29 -4.90 -4.96
CA TYR A 210 -15.60 -4.52 -3.57
C TYR A 210 -17.11 -4.39 -3.32
N TRP A 211 -17.92 -5.20 -3.99
CA TRP A 211 -19.38 -5.03 -3.94
C TRP A 211 -19.93 -5.29 -2.53
N GLU A 212 -19.39 -6.28 -1.82
CA GLU A 212 -19.77 -6.63 -0.45
C GLU A 212 -19.41 -5.49 0.50
N GLU A 213 -18.18 -4.96 0.44
CA GLU A 213 -17.73 -3.88 1.31
C GLU A 213 -18.47 -2.56 1.01
N ILE A 214 -18.86 -2.32 -0.24
CA ILE A 214 -19.73 -1.20 -0.59
C ILE A 214 -21.09 -1.36 0.12
N GLU A 215 -21.70 -2.54 0.07
CA GLU A 215 -22.99 -2.80 0.73
C GLU A 215 -22.89 -2.64 2.24
N GLU A 216 -21.84 -3.20 2.86
CA GLU A 216 -21.58 -3.04 4.30
C GLU A 216 -21.46 -1.56 4.69
N LEU A 217 -20.67 -0.78 3.95
CA LEU A 217 -20.51 0.65 4.22
C LEU A 217 -21.82 1.41 4.06
N ILE A 218 -22.58 1.13 3.01
CA ILE A 218 -23.88 1.78 2.77
C ILE A 218 -24.88 1.46 3.88
N ASN A 219 -24.88 0.21 4.38
CA ASN A 219 -25.75 -0.23 5.46
C ASN A 219 -25.32 0.30 6.84
N LYS A 220 -24.03 0.62 7.01
CA LYS A 220 -23.46 1.14 8.27
C LYS A 220 -23.93 2.55 8.63
N ASP A 221 -24.01 3.46 7.65
CA ASP A 221 -24.45 4.85 7.87
C ASP A 221 -25.29 5.35 6.67
N PRO A 222 -26.53 5.85 6.88
CA PRO A 222 -27.34 6.48 5.83
C PRO A 222 -26.65 7.59 5.03
N ASN A 223 -25.61 8.25 5.57
CA ASN A 223 -24.81 9.23 4.86
C ASN A 223 -23.95 8.60 3.76
N PHE A 224 -23.52 7.35 3.93
CA PHE A 224 -22.78 6.61 2.90
C PHE A 224 -23.66 6.24 1.72
N LEU A 225 -24.93 5.95 1.93
CA LEU A 225 -25.89 5.81 0.84
C LEU A 225 -26.00 7.11 0.02
N THR A 226 -26.04 8.27 0.69
CA THR A 226 -26.00 9.56 -0.01
C THR A 226 -24.72 9.75 -0.79
N LEU A 227 -23.57 9.47 -0.19
CA LEU A 227 -22.27 9.54 -0.87
C LEU A 227 -22.21 8.61 -2.09
N TYR A 228 -22.72 7.38 -1.97
CA TYR A 228 -22.79 6.41 -3.05
C TYR A 228 -23.54 6.98 -4.26
N HIS A 229 -24.75 7.50 -4.05
CA HIS A 229 -25.54 8.07 -5.14
C HIS A 229 -24.88 9.29 -5.77
N GLN A 230 -24.21 10.15 -4.98
CA GLN A 230 -23.48 11.30 -5.50
C GLN A 230 -22.27 10.89 -6.35
N GLU A 231 -21.49 9.90 -5.93
CA GLU A 231 -20.34 9.40 -6.72
C GLU A 231 -20.79 8.65 -7.98
N MET A 232 -21.83 7.82 -7.89
CA MET A 232 -22.42 7.16 -9.06
C MET A 232 -23.00 8.19 -10.05
N GLY A 233 -23.68 9.21 -9.56
CA GLY A 233 -24.20 10.32 -10.36
C GLY A 233 -23.12 11.03 -11.18
N LYS A 234 -21.93 11.28 -10.60
CA LYS A 234 -20.77 11.84 -11.34
C LYS A 234 -20.36 10.96 -12.51
N ILE A 235 -20.35 9.65 -12.32
CA ILE A 235 -19.94 8.68 -13.35
C ILE A 235 -20.97 8.68 -14.48
N TYR A 236 -22.26 8.61 -14.16
CA TYR A 236 -23.33 8.67 -15.14
C TYR A 236 -23.36 10.00 -15.89
N ALA A 237 -23.16 11.12 -15.19
CA ALA A 237 -23.08 12.44 -15.81
C ALA A 237 -21.95 12.55 -16.84
N ARG A 238 -20.79 11.91 -16.59
CA ARG A 238 -19.71 11.85 -17.59
C ARG A 238 -20.11 11.03 -18.81
N THR A 239 -20.75 9.87 -18.59
CA THR A 239 -21.21 8.99 -19.68
C THR A 239 -22.31 9.64 -20.52
N TYR A 240 -23.36 10.14 -19.88
CA TYR A 240 -24.48 10.80 -20.55
C TYR A 240 -24.09 12.16 -21.11
N GLY A 241 -23.25 12.93 -20.43
CA GLY A 241 -22.80 14.23 -20.92
C GLY A 241 -22.03 14.16 -22.24
N LYS A 242 -21.44 13.00 -22.59
CA LYS A 242 -20.90 12.77 -23.94
C LYS A 242 -22.04 12.58 -24.95
N ARG A 243 -22.98 11.67 -24.66
CA ARG A 243 -24.13 11.38 -25.53
C ARG A 243 -25.02 12.59 -25.77
N LEU A 244 -25.33 13.35 -24.71
CA LEU A 244 -26.15 14.56 -24.78
C LEU A 244 -25.53 15.62 -25.70
N ARG A 245 -24.20 15.74 -25.72
CA ARG A 245 -23.50 16.63 -26.67
C ARG A 245 -23.54 16.11 -28.10
N GLU A 246 -23.44 14.80 -28.30
CA GLU A 246 -23.52 14.18 -29.63
C GLU A 246 -24.89 14.41 -30.30
N ILE A 247 -25.96 14.50 -29.50
CA ILE A 247 -27.32 14.80 -30.00
C ILE A 247 -27.66 16.30 -29.99
N GLY A 248 -26.68 17.19 -29.75
CA GLY A 248 -26.82 18.63 -29.92
C GLY A 248 -27.25 19.44 -28.70
N LEU A 249 -27.37 18.85 -27.50
CA LEU A 249 -27.65 19.64 -26.29
C LEU A 249 -26.39 20.35 -25.80
N THR A 250 -26.53 21.64 -25.49
CA THR A 250 -25.49 22.48 -24.87
C THR A 250 -26.10 23.36 -23.77
N ASN A 251 -25.28 23.77 -22.80
CA ASN A 251 -25.66 24.73 -21.74
C ASN A 251 -26.96 24.41 -20.96
N ALA A 252 -27.26 23.13 -20.72
CA ALA A 252 -28.42 22.69 -19.95
C ALA A 252 -28.02 22.01 -18.62
N TRP A 253 -28.97 21.94 -17.69
CA TRP A 253 -28.87 21.25 -16.41
C TRP A 253 -29.65 19.95 -16.44
N PHE A 254 -29.11 18.91 -15.78
CA PHE A 254 -29.71 17.58 -15.71
C PHE A 254 -29.63 17.04 -14.30
N ALA A 255 -30.66 16.29 -13.89
CA ALA A 255 -30.73 15.55 -12.65
C ALA A 255 -30.70 14.05 -12.91
N ILE A 256 -29.81 13.34 -12.21
CA ILE A 256 -29.69 11.88 -12.27
C ILE A 256 -30.03 11.30 -10.90
N LEU A 257 -30.84 10.24 -10.88
CA LEU A 257 -31.10 9.41 -9.72
C LEU A 257 -30.98 7.93 -10.12
N GLU A 258 -30.20 7.15 -9.37
CA GLU A 258 -30.02 5.70 -9.62
C GLU A 258 -29.61 5.37 -11.07
N GLY A 259 -28.86 6.26 -11.71
CA GLY A 259 -28.42 6.11 -13.10
C GLY A 259 -29.43 6.53 -14.16
N ILE A 260 -30.60 7.04 -13.76
CA ILE A 260 -31.65 7.50 -14.66
C ILE A 260 -31.68 9.02 -14.66
N THR A 261 -31.72 9.63 -15.85
CA THR A 261 -31.99 11.08 -15.97
C THR A 261 -33.49 11.31 -15.70
N ILE A 262 -33.80 12.03 -14.64
CA ILE A 262 -35.18 12.22 -14.16
C ILE A 262 -35.73 13.62 -14.44
N ALA A 263 -34.86 14.60 -14.69
CA ALA A 263 -35.26 15.96 -15.04
C ALA A 263 -34.14 16.69 -15.79
N SER A 264 -34.52 17.70 -16.57
CA SER A 264 -33.60 18.66 -17.21
C SER A 264 -34.20 20.06 -17.25
N GLY A 265 -33.38 21.08 -17.43
CA GLY A 265 -33.81 22.48 -17.49
C GLY A 265 -32.71 23.42 -17.97
N ALA A 266 -33.06 24.65 -18.28
CA ALA A 266 -32.10 25.68 -18.69
C ALA A 266 -31.29 26.20 -17.48
N THR A 267 -31.86 26.14 -16.28
CA THR A 267 -31.23 26.58 -15.03
C THR A 267 -31.24 25.49 -13.96
N LYS A 268 -30.34 25.60 -12.97
CA LYS A 268 -30.32 24.70 -11.82
C LYS A 268 -31.63 24.79 -11.03
N ASP A 269 -32.14 26.00 -10.82
CA ASP A 269 -33.35 26.27 -10.03
C ASP A 269 -34.61 25.70 -10.69
N GLU A 270 -34.67 25.67 -12.02
CA GLU A 270 -35.74 24.99 -12.75
C GLU A 270 -35.73 23.49 -12.49
N VAL A 271 -34.56 22.86 -12.59
CA VAL A 271 -34.41 21.43 -12.27
C VAL A 271 -34.77 21.16 -10.82
N GLU A 272 -34.29 21.96 -9.88
CA GLU A 272 -34.61 21.80 -8.45
C GLU A 272 -36.11 21.96 -8.16
N ARG A 273 -36.80 22.89 -8.83
CA ARG A 273 -38.26 23.01 -8.74
C ARG A 273 -38.97 21.76 -9.25
N ILE A 274 -38.59 21.23 -10.42
CA ILE A 274 -39.17 19.99 -10.97
C ILE A 274 -39.02 18.85 -9.96
N LEU A 275 -37.83 18.68 -9.37
CA LEU A 275 -37.54 17.64 -8.39
C LEU A 275 -38.42 17.73 -7.13
N GLN A 276 -38.90 18.92 -6.76
CA GLN A 276 -39.82 19.06 -5.63
C GLN A 276 -41.20 18.43 -5.90
N TYR A 277 -41.66 18.43 -7.16
CA TYR A 277 -42.95 17.88 -7.55
C TYR A 277 -42.90 16.37 -7.81
N ILE A 278 -41.80 15.88 -8.38
CA ILE A 278 -41.71 14.48 -8.84
C ILE A 278 -41.06 13.53 -7.83
N LEU A 279 -40.35 14.04 -6.81
CA LEU A 279 -39.67 13.21 -5.81
C LEU A 279 -40.10 13.49 -4.36
N PRO A 280 -40.28 12.44 -3.54
CA PRO A 280 -40.39 12.56 -2.09
C PRO A 280 -39.13 13.21 -1.48
N THR A 281 -39.32 14.01 -0.42
CA THR A 281 -38.24 14.75 0.27
C THR A 281 -37.03 13.88 0.63
N LYS A 282 -37.26 12.64 1.08
CA LYS A 282 -36.20 11.69 1.48
C LYS A 282 -35.31 11.22 0.33
N LYS A 283 -35.82 11.20 -0.91
CA LYS A 283 -35.07 10.76 -2.11
C LYS A 283 -34.30 11.91 -2.77
N ARG A 284 -34.68 13.17 -2.52
CA ARG A 284 -34.04 14.35 -3.13
C ARG A 284 -32.53 14.45 -2.84
N LYS A 285 -32.09 14.05 -1.64
CA LYS A 285 -30.66 14.05 -1.26
C LYS A 285 -29.78 13.10 -2.09
N PHE A 286 -30.38 12.12 -2.78
CA PHE A 286 -29.67 11.16 -3.62
C PHE A 286 -29.51 11.66 -5.07
N VAL A 287 -30.16 12.75 -5.44
CA VAL A 287 -30.10 13.29 -6.80
C VAL A 287 -28.75 13.96 -7.03
N TYR A 288 -28.11 13.61 -8.15
CA TYR A 288 -26.92 14.29 -8.64
C TYR A 288 -27.31 15.24 -9.77
N ILE A 289 -27.10 16.55 -9.55
CA ILE A 289 -27.38 17.59 -10.53
C ILE A 289 -26.07 18.04 -11.18
N PHE A 290 -26.03 18.10 -12.50
CA PHE A 290 -24.86 18.60 -13.23
C PHE A 290 -25.23 19.53 -14.37
N ARG A 291 -24.29 20.43 -14.68
CA ARG A 291 -24.37 21.31 -15.84
C ARG A 291 -23.60 20.70 -17.01
N LEU A 292 -24.28 20.59 -18.14
CA LEU A 292 -23.66 20.30 -19.43
C LEU A 292 -23.12 21.61 -20.01
N LYS A 293 -21.81 21.81 -19.95
CA LYS A 293 -21.17 22.99 -20.55
C LYS A 293 -21.01 22.82 -22.07
N GLU A 294 -21.05 23.94 -22.77
CA GLU A 294 -20.59 24.04 -24.15
C GLU A 294 -19.11 23.63 -24.26
N LYS A 295 -18.75 23.08 -25.41
CA LYS A 295 -17.41 22.55 -25.66
C LYS A 295 -16.42 23.68 -25.89
#